data_AF-A0A8T7BQM3-F1
#
_entry.id   AF-A0A8T7BQM3-F1
#
_cell.length_a   1.000
_cell.length_b   1.000
_cell.length_c   1.000
_cell.angle_alpha   90.00
_cell.angle_beta   90.00
_cell.angle_gamma   90.00
#
_symmetry.space_group_name_H-M   'P 1'
#
loop_
_entity.id
_entity.type
_entity.pdbx_description
1 polymer ?
#
loop_
_entity_poly.entity_id
_entity_poly.type
_entity_poly.pdbx_seq_one_letter_code
_entity_poly.pdbx_strand_id
1 'polypeptide(L)' 'IPNGLSGLGFTENDVKPLAASSARQARAIANAPRETNLQDMENIYAAALSYY' A
#
# COMPACT_ATOMS: atom_id res chain seq x y z
N ILE A 1 -12.92 13.14 1.34
CA ILE A 1 -11.92 12.04 1.41
C ILE A 1 -10.56 12.72 1.48
N PRO A 2 -9.67 12.38 2.43
CA PRO A 2 -8.35 12.98 2.51
C PRO A 2 -7.53 12.69 1.24
N ASN A 3 -6.77 13.69 0.82
CA ASN A 3 -5.95 13.68 -0.38
C ASN A 3 -4.66 12.87 -0.13
N GLY A 4 -4.80 11.55 0.01
CA GLY A 4 -3.71 10.63 0.28
C GLY A 4 -3.66 10.13 1.73
N LEU A 5 -2.86 9.09 1.94
CA LEU A 5 -2.69 8.44 3.24
C LEU A 5 -2.04 9.36 4.29
N SER A 6 -1.28 10.36 3.84
CA SER A 6 -0.72 11.41 4.71
C SER A 6 -1.80 12.21 5.43
N GLY A 7 -2.94 12.47 4.75
CA GLY A 7 -4.10 13.12 5.36
C GLY A 7 -4.82 12.28 6.43
N LEU A 8 -4.44 11.01 6.58
CA LEU A 8 -4.91 10.10 7.63
C LEU A 8 -3.87 9.88 8.74
N GLY A 9 -2.70 10.53 8.67
CA GLY A 9 -1.62 10.41 9.64
C GLY A 9 -0.63 9.28 9.38
N PHE A 10 -0.71 8.61 8.22
CA PHE A 10 0.33 7.66 7.81
C PHE A 10 1.57 8.38 7.29
N THR A 11 2.72 7.74 7.48
CA THR A 11 4.04 8.24 7.12
C THR A 11 4.83 7.21 6.33
N GLU A 12 6.00 7.59 5.83
CA GLU A 12 6.92 6.66 5.14
C GLU A 12 7.30 5.45 6.00
N ASN A 13 7.34 5.62 7.33
CA ASN A 13 7.65 4.54 8.26
C ASN A 13 6.58 3.44 8.27
N ASP A 14 5.36 3.76 7.84
CA ASP A 14 4.22 2.83 7.83
C ASP A 14 4.15 2.00 6.54
N VAL A 15 4.88 2.39 5.49
CA VAL A 15 4.83 1.73 4.18
C VAL A 15 5.16 0.24 4.26
N LYS A 16 6.26 -0.12 4.92
CA LYS A 16 6.69 -1.53 5.07
C LYS A 16 5.71 -2.34 5.93
N PRO A 17 5.29 -1.87 7.13
CA PRO A 17 4.25 -2.54 7.90
C PRO A 17 2.94 -2.74 7.14
N LEU A 18 2.49 -1.75 6.36
CA LEU A 18 1.27 -1.82 5.55
C LEU A 18 1.40 -2.85 4.44
N ALA A 19 2.49 -2.80 3.66
CA ALA A 19 2.77 -3.77 2.60
C ALA A 19 2.85 -5.21 3.15
N ALA A 20 3.57 -5.42 4.26
CA ALA A 20 3.66 -6.71 4.92
C ALA A 20 2.30 -7.22 5.45
N SER A 21 1.42 -6.31 5.88
CA SER A 21 0.06 -6.65 6.29
C SER A 21 -0.79 -7.09 5.11
N SER A 22 -0.74 -6.35 4.02
CA SER A 22 -1.51 -6.64 2.80
C SER A 22 -1.04 -7.90 2.09
N ALA A 23 0.26 -8.20 2.10
CA ALA A 23 0.80 -9.44 1.53
C ALA A 23 0.20 -10.71 2.18
N ARG A 24 -0.27 -10.64 3.43
CA ARG A 24 -0.96 -11.76 4.09
C ARG A 24 -2.38 -12.00 3.57
N GLN A 25 -2.96 -11.03 2.85
CA GLN A 25 -4.30 -11.13 2.28
C GLN A 25 -4.28 -11.87 0.93
N ALA A 26 -3.73 -13.09 0.93
CA ALA A 26 -3.36 -13.84 -0.27
C ALA A 26 -4.48 -13.96 -1.31
N ARG A 27 -5.74 -14.19 -0.89
CA ARG A 27 -6.88 -14.27 -1.81
C ARG A 27 -7.18 -12.96 -2.52
N ALA A 28 -7.13 -11.83 -1.80
CA ALA A 28 -7.41 -10.52 -2.38
C ALA A 28 -6.32 -10.14 -3.39
N ILE A 29 -5.06 -10.40 -3.05
CA ILE A 29 -3.92 -10.15 -3.93
C ILE A 29 -3.95 -11.06 -5.16
N ALA A 30 -4.30 -12.35 -5.00
CA ALA A 30 -4.39 -13.29 -6.13
C ALA A 30 -5.50 -12.94 -7.14
N ASN A 31 -6.51 -12.17 -6.71
CA ASN A 31 -7.56 -11.67 -7.59
C ASN A 31 -7.20 -10.35 -8.29
N ALA A 32 -6.03 -9.78 -8.01
CA ALA A 32 -5.60 -8.57 -8.68
C ALA A 32 -5.40 -8.84 -10.19
N PRO A 33 -5.75 -7.88 -11.07
CA PRO A 33 -5.59 -8.05 -12.52
C PRO A 33 -4.11 -8.08 -12.96
N ARG A 34 -3.18 -7.78 -12.04
CA ARG A 34 -1.73 -7.84 -12.25
C ARG A 34 -1.10 -8.65 -11.14
N GLU A 35 -0.11 -9.47 -11.49
CA GLU A 35 0.79 -10.06 -10.50
C GLU A 35 1.43 -8.94 -9.67
N THR A 36 1.36 -9.10 -8.35
CA THR A 36 1.74 -8.08 -7.38
C THR A 36 2.57 -8.74 -6.28
N ASN A 37 3.83 -8.33 -6.16
CA ASN A 37 4.73 -8.79 -5.12
C ASN A 37 4.83 -7.76 -3.96
N LEU A 38 5.63 -8.06 -2.94
CA LEU A 38 5.78 -7.17 -1.78
C LEU A 38 6.33 -5.79 -2.15
N GLN A 39 7.32 -5.72 -3.04
CA GLN A 39 7.91 -4.46 -3.47
C GLN A 39 6.90 -3.59 -4.22
N ASP A 40 6.04 -4.20 -5.03
CA ASP A 40 4.96 -3.50 -5.70
C ASP A 40 3.99 -2.87 -4.69
N MET A 41 3.65 -3.60 -3.62
CA MET A 41 2.79 -3.06 -2.56
C MET A 41 3.44 -1.88 -1.83
N GLU A 42 4.73 -1.97 -1.51
CA GLU A 42 5.48 -0.86 -0.92
C GLU A 42 5.44 0.39 -1.83
N ASN A 43 5.66 0.20 -3.13
CA ASN A 43 5.62 1.29 -4.11
C ASN A 43 4.22 1.91 -4.21
N ILE A 44 3.15 1.10 -4.16
CA ILE A 44 1.77 1.57 -4.16
C ILE A 44 1.48 2.41 -2.91
N TYR A 45 1.88 1.94 -1.72
CA TYR A 45 1.68 2.68 -0.47
C TYR A 45 2.49 3.98 -0.42
N ALA A 46 3.75 3.96 -0.87
CA ALA A 46 4.57 5.16 -0.98
C ALA A 46 3.95 6.19 -1.93
N ALA A 47 3.46 5.76 -3.10
CA ALA A 47 2.75 6.64 -4.02
C ALA A 47 1.48 7.24 -3.39
N ALA A 48 0.72 6.43 -2.65
CA ALA A 48 -0.50 6.84 -1.97
C ALA A 48 -0.27 7.84 -0.82
N LEU A 49 0.95 7.98 -0.28
CA LEU A 49 1.30 9.05 0.66
C LEU A 49 1.38 10.42 -0.03
N SER A 50 1.84 10.44 -1.28
CA SER A 50 2.11 11.66 -2.07
C SER A 50 0.95 12.10 -2.98
N TYR A 51 -0.14 11.34 -3.03
CA TYR A 51 -1.26 11.58 -3.93
C TYR A 51 -2.10 12.77 -3.46
N TYR A 52 -1.88 13.96 -4.05
CA TYR A 52 -2.53 15.23 -3.71
C TYR A 52 -3.95 15.37 -4.27
#